data_AF-A0A3D2NN97-F1
#
_entry.id   AF-A0A3D2NN97-F1
#
_cell.length_a   1.000
_cell.length_b   1.000
_cell.length_c   1.000
_cell.angle_alpha   90.00
_cell.angle_beta   90.00
_cell.angle_gamma   90.00
#
_symmetry.space_group_name_H-M   'P 1'
#
loop_
_entity.id
_entity.type
_entity.pdbx_description
1 polymer ?
#
loop_
_entity_poly.entity_id
_entity_poly.type
_entity_poly.pdbx_seq_one_letter_code
_entity_poly.pdbx_strand_id
1 'polypeptide(L)'
;CHHPFTMPKDEHIEFLETDPGRCLAKAYDLALNGWELGGGSVRIHKESVQSLVFRALKIDAEEAQLKFGFLLDALQYGAPPHGGLAFGLDRIVTMMTGSESIRDVIAFPKTQRAQCLLTQAPSAVDERQLRDLHIRLRQQVQTTAEIA
;
A
#
# COMPACT_ATOMS: atom_id res chain seq x y z
N CYS A 1 -9.52 6.90 5.99
CA CYS A 1 -8.08 7.02 6.28
C CYS A 1 -7.31 6.54 5.04
N HIS A 2 -6.21 7.20 4.67
CA HIS A 2 -5.39 6.89 3.49
C HIS A 2 -3.90 6.85 3.87
N HIS A 3 -3.00 6.83 2.89
CA HIS A 3 -1.56 6.79 3.11
C HIS A 3 -1.07 7.92 4.04
N PRO A 4 -0.06 7.69 4.92
CA PRO A 4 0.45 8.67 5.90
C PRO A 4 1.00 9.99 5.34
N PHE A 5 1.15 10.08 4.02
CA PHE A 5 1.64 11.26 3.29
C PHE A 5 0.49 12.03 2.62
N THR A 6 -0.75 11.69 2.96
CA THR A 6 -1.96 12.38 2.49
C THR A 6 -2.08 13.71 3.23
N MET A 7 -2.17 14.80 2.47
CA MET A 7 -2.28 16.15 3.02
C MET A 7 -3.61 16.33 3.75
N PRO A 8 -3.63 16.81 5.02
CA PRO A 8 -4.85 17.28 5.66
C PRO A 8 -5.42 18.51 4.93
N LYS A 9 -6.71 18.80 5.10
CA LYS A 9 -7.26 20.10 4.72
C LYS A 9 -6.55 21.21 5.50
N ASP A 10 -6.28 22.34 4.86
CA ASP A 10 -5.44 23.39 5.45
C ASP A 10 -6.08 23.92 6.74
N GLU A 11 -7.40 24.09 6.72
CA GLU A 11 -8.21 24.52 7.86
C GLU A 11 -8.29 23.48 9.01
N HIS A 12 -7.85 22.25 8.79
CA HIS A 12 -7.97 21.15 9.76
C HIS A 12 -6.62 20.69 10.35
N ILE A 13 -5.50 21.35 10.01
CA ILE A 13 -4.17 20.97 10.49
C ILE A 13 -4.11 21.00 12.02
N GLU A 14 -4.70 22.00 12.66
CA GLU A 14 -4.71 22.16 14.13
C GLU A 14 -5.45 21.00 14.85
N PHE A 15 -6.37 20.32 14.16
CA PHE A 15 -7.05 19.15 14.73
C PHE A 15 -6.11 17.95 14.90
N LEU A 16 -4.98 17.89 14.20
CA LEU A 16 -4.03 16.78 14.34
C LEU A 16 -3.42 16.67 15.75
N GLU A 17 -3.39 17.76 16.51
CA GLU A 17 -2.83 17.76 17.88
C GLU A 17 -3.91 17.65 18.97
N THR A 18 -5.16 17.98 18.63
CA THR A 18 -6.27 18.10 19.60
C THR A 18 -7.33 17.02 19.43
N ASP A 19 -7.91 16.91 18.24
CA ASP A 19 -8.95 15.93 17.89
C ASP A 19 -8.74 15.41 16.46
N PRO A 20 -7.78 14.46 16.27
CA PRO A 20 -7.42 13.97 14.94
C PRO A 20 -8.59 13.35 14.18
N GLY A 21 -9.63 12.88 14.88
CA GLY A 21 -10.82 12.28 14.28
C GLY A 21 -11.65 13.28 13.45
N ARG A 22 -11.53 14.58 13.73
CA ARG A 22 -12.18 15.65 12.96
C ARG A 22 -11.37 16.14 11.76
N CYS A 23 -10.11 15.72 11.66
CA CYS A 23 -9.25 16.12 10.56
C CYS A 23 -9.71 15.47 9.25
N LEU A 24 -9.90 16.29 8.21
CA LEU A 24 -10.28 15.80 6.89
C LEU A 24 -9.05 15.80 6.00
N ALA A 25 -8.96 14.83 5.10
CA ALA A 25 -7.90 14.73 4.11
C ALA A 25 -8.26 15.48 2.82
N LYS A 26 -7.24 15.98 2.11
CA LYS A 26 -7.30 16.39 0.71
C LYS A 26 -7.17 15.16 -0.19
N ALA A 27 -8.16 14.29 -0.11
CA ALA A 27 -8.21 13.05 -0.84
C ALA A 27 -9.53 12.85 -1.56
N TYR A 28 -9.50 11.98 -2.56
CA TYR A 28 -10.60 11.78 -3.48
C TYR A 28 -10.56 10.36 -4.04
N ASP A 29 -11.75 9.78 -4.17
CA ASP A 29 -11.98 8.50 -4.83
C ASP A 29 -12.83 8.72 -6.07
N LEU A 30 -12.52 8.01 -7.15
CA LEU A 30 -13.38 7.88 -8.32
C LEU A 30 -14.20 6.60 -8.18
N ALA A 31 -15.52 6.74 -8.13
CA ALA A 31 -16.43 5.60 -8.12
C ALA A 31 -17.34 5.61 -9.36
N LEU A 32 -17.65 4.41 -9.86
CA LEU A 32 -18.59 4.19 -10.97
C LEU A 32 -19.42 2.94 -10.68
N ASN A 33 -20.73 3.02 -10.84
CA ASN A 33 -21.67 1.89 -10.66
C ASN A 33 -21.50 1.16 -9.31
N GLY A 34 -21.13 1.88 -8.24
CA GLY A 34 -20.88 1.31 -6.92
C GLY A 34 -19.50 0.68 -6.72
N TRP A 35 -18.59 0.79 -7.71
CA TRP A 35 -17.22 0.31 -7.63
C TRP A 35 -16.24 1.46 -7.54
N GLU A 36 -15.25 1.37 -6.64
CA GLU A 36 -14.10 2.26 -6.63
C GLU A 36 -13.18 1.92 -7.81
N LEU A 37 -12.92 2.89 -8.69
CA LEU A 37 -12.07 2.73 -9.88
C LEU A 37 -10.67 3.27 -9.69
N GLY A 38 -10.49 4.12 -8.70
CA GLY A 38 -9.23 4.76 -8.42
C GLY A 38 -9.34 5.72 -7.26
N GLY A 39 -8.19 6.10 -6.73
CA GLY A 39 -8.08 6.96 -5.57
C GLY A 39 -6.81 7.77 -5.61
N GLY A 40 -6.82 8.89 -4.92
CA GLY A 40 -5.72 9.85 -4.96
C GLY A 40 -5.76 10.84 -3.81
N SER A 41 -4.65 11.55 -3.66
CA SER A 41 -4.58 12.65 -2.71
C SER A 41 -3.53 13.67 -3.08
N VAL A 42 -3.73 14.88 -2.57
CA VAL A 42 -2.66 15.86 -2.44
C VAL A 42 -1.67 15.33 -1.41
N ARG A 43 -0.37 15.45 -1.69
CA ARG A 43 0.69 14.94 -0.84
C ARG A 43 1.25 16.03 0.05
N ILE A 44 1.70 15.61 1.23
CA ILE A 44 2.43 16.49 2.14
C ILE A 44 3.78 16.82 1.51
N HIS A 45 4.04 18.12 1.37
CA HIS A 45 5.30 18.64 0.79
C HIS A 45 6.09 19.49 1.81
N LYS A 46 5.59 19.63 3.04
CA LYS A 46 6.23 20.36 4.14
C LYS A 46 6.56 19.39 5.26
N GLU A 47 7.83 19.34 5.67
CA GLU A 47 8.30 18.45 6.75
C GLU A 47 7.51 18.69 8.05
N SER A 48 7.28 19.95 8.43
CA SER A 48 6.57 20.28 9.67
C SER A 48 5.16 19.70 9.75
N VAL A 49 4.45 19.65 8.62
CA VAL A 49 3.11 19.05 8.51
C VAL A 49 3.22 17.51 8.54
N GLN A 50 4.22 16.93 7.89
CA GLN A 50 4.44 15.48 7.91
C GLN A 50 4.72 14.98 9.34
N SER A 51 5.52 15.74 10.07
CA SER A 51 5.84 15.47 11.48
C SER A 51 4.62 15.56 12.39
N LEU A 52 3.70 16.51 12.14
CA LEU A 52 2.40 16.57 12.84
C LEU A 52 1.55 15.31 12.57
N VAL A 53 1.47 14.90 11.30
CA VAL A 53 0.70 13.71 10.90
C VAL A 53 1.28 12.43 11.51
N PHE A 54 2.60 12.27 11.53
CA PHE A 54 3.22 11.12 12.19
C PHE A 54 2.97 11.07 13.69
N ARG A 55 3.05 12.20 14.40
CA ARG A 55 2.67 12.26 15.82
C ARG A 55 1.21 11.86 16.04
N ALA A 56 0.29 12.34 15.21
CA ALA A 56 -1.12 11.96 15.28
C ALA A 56 -1.34 10.44 15.02
N LEU A 57 -0.51 9.84 14.18
CA LEU A 57 -0.49 8.40 13.90
C LEU A 57 0.30 7.57 14.93
N LYS A 58 0.85 8.22 15.97
CA LYS A 58 1.69 7.59 17.01
C LYS A 58 2.95 6.93 16.46
N ILE A 59 3.50 7.50 15.39
CA ILE A 59 4.81 7.14 14.85
C ILE A 59 5.80 8.15 15.41
N ASP A 60 6.77 7.68 16.20
CA ASP A 60 7.80 8.56 16.74
C ASP A 60 8.84 8.95 15.68
N ALA A 61 9.70 9.91 16.02
CA ALA A 61 10.67 10.45 15.08
C ALA A 61 11.73 9.43 14.66
N GLU A 62 12.11 8.50 15.54
CA GLU A 62 13.11 7.48 15.24
C GLU A 62 12.55 6.43 14.27
N GLU A 63 11.32 5.97 14.53
CA GLU A 63 10.59 5.06 13.64
C GLU A 63 10.32 5.70 12.28
N ALA A 64 9.91 6.98 12.27
CA ALA A 64 9.69 7.72 11.04
C ALA A 64 10.97 7.84 10.21
N GLN A 65 12.10 8.12 10.84
CA GLN A 65 13.39 8.20 10.16
C GLN A 65 13.86 6.84 9.65
N LEU A 66 13.72 5.78 10.45
CA LEU A 66 14.09 4.42 10.06
C LEU A 66 13.31 3.94 8.83
N LYS A 67 11.99 4.23 8.78
CA LYS A 67 11.11 3.76 7.69
C LYS A 67 11.09 4.69 6.48
N PHE A 68 11.17 6.00 6.70
CA PHE A 68 10.88 7.02 5.68
C PHE A 68 11.95 8.12 5.55
N GLY A 69 13.12 7.97 6.18
CA GLY A 69 14.14 9.02 6.25
C GLY A 69 14.53 9.60 4.89
N PHE A 70 14.74 8.74 3.89
CA PHE A 70 15.07 9.20 2.53
C PHE A 70 14.02 10.17 1.95
N LEU A 71 12.74 9.96 2.26
CA LEU A 71 11.63 10.77 1.78
C LEU A 71 11.48 12.04 2.63
N LEU A 72 11.68 11.93 3.95
CA LEU A 72 11.66 13.07 4.86
C LEU A 72 12.77 14.07 4.55
N ASP A 73 13.98 13.57 4.28
CA ASP A 73 15.11 14.39 3.87
C ASP A 73 14.80 15.11 2.56
N ALA A 74 14.19 14.42 1.59
CA ALA A 74 13.78 15.02 0.32
C ALA A 74 12.77 16.18 0.50
N LEU A 75 11.87 16.12 1.50
CA LEU A 75 10.94 17.22 1.78
C LEU A 75 11.66 18.49 2.24
N GLN A 76 12.80 18.37 2.93
CA GLN A 76 13.58 19.51 3.44
C GLN A 76 14.26 20.31 2.32
N TYR A 77 14.54 19.68 1.18
CA TYR A 77 15.15 20.34 0.01
C TYR A 77 14.14 21.10 -0.87
N GLY A 78 12.89 21.26 -0.42
CA GLY A 78 11.88 22.06 -1.10
C GLY A 78 11.05 21.27 -2.10
N ALA A 79 10.43 20.18 -1.65
CA ALA A 79 9.44 19.46 -2.44
C ALA A 79 8.28 20.39 -2.84
N PRO A 80 7.88 20.48 -4.12
CA PRO A 80 6.78 21.32 -4.55
C PRO A 80 5.43 20.75 -4.08
N PRO A 81 4.36 21.56 -4.01
CA PRO A 81 3.01 21.04 -3.87
C PRO A 81 2.70 20.05 -5.00
N HIS A 82 2.34 18.81 -4.63
CA HIS A 82 2.10 17.74 -5.59
C HIS A 82 0.94 16.85 -5.14
N GLY A 83 0.41 16.09 -6.09
CA GLY A 83 -0.72 15.18 -5.88
C GLY A 83 -0.79 14.20 -7.03
N GLY A 84 -1.62 13.17 -6.88
CA GLY A 84 -1.81 12.20 -7.94
C GLY A 84 -3.00 11.29 -7.68
N LEU A 85 -3.30 10.49 -8.69
CA LEU A 85 -4.39 9.54 -8.74
C LEU A 85 -3.86 8.23 -9.32
N ALA A 86 -4.32 7.10 -8.80
CA ALA A 86 -4.08 5.79 -9.38
C ALA A 86 -5.41 5.15 -9.79
N PHE A 87 -5.44 4.56 -10.99
CA PHE A 87 -6.60 3.80 -11.48
C PHE A 87 -6.37 2.29 -11.32
N GLY A 88 -7.41 1.58 -10.91
CA GLY A 88 -7.50 0.13 -11.03
C GLY A 88 -7.80 -0.27 -12.47
N LEU A 89 -6.76 -0.32 -13.31
CA LEU A 89 -6.91 -0.57 -14.75
C LEU A 89 -7.65 -1.88 -15.04
N ASP A 90 -7.29 -2.98 -14.39
CA ASP A 90 -7.95 -4.28 -14.60
C ASP A 90 -9.45 -4.20 -14.30
N ARG A 91 -9.83 -3.45 -13.28
CA ARG A 91 -11.23 -3.23 -12.89
C ARG A 91 -11.97 -2.38 -13.92
N ILE A 92 -11.33 -1.33 -14.44
CA ILE A 92 -11.89 -0.52 -15.53
C ILE A 92 -12.19 -1.40 -16.74
N VAL A 93 -11.21 -2.19 -17.19
CA VAL A 93 -11.38 -3.08 -18.34
C VAL A 93 -12.46 -4.12 -18.07
N THR A 94 -12.50 -4.72 -16.88
CA THR A 94 -13.53 -5.70 -16.47
C THR A 94 -14.95 -5.15 -16.63
N MET A 95 -15.20 -3.91 -16.22
CA MET A 95 -16.53 -3.31 -16.40
C MET A 95 -16.81 -2.97 -17.86
N MET A 96 -15.81 -2.50 -18.60
CA MET A 96 -15.97 -2.18 -20.02
C MET A 96 -16.32 -3.42 -20.85
N THR A 97 -15.79 -4.58 -20.49
CA THR A 97 -16.06 -5.86 -21.14
C THR A 97 -17.29 -6.59 -20.58
N GLY A 98 -17.87 -6.11 -19.47
CA GLY A 98 -18.93 -6.82 -18.75
C GLY A 98 -18.49 -8.16 -18.17
N SER A 99 -17.19 -8.33 -17.90
CA SER A 99 -16.62 -9.56 -17.34
C SER A 99 -16.97 -9.70 -15.86
N GLU A 100 -17.12 -10.94 -15.39
CA GLU A 100 -17.42 -11.22 -13.98
C GLU A 100 -16.17 -11.15 -13.07
N SER A 101 -14.98 -11.31 -13.65
CA SER A 101 -13.72 -11.30 -12.91
C SER A 101 -12.63 -10.51 -13.63
N ILE A 102 -11.78 -9.82 -12.86
CA ILE A 102 -10.52 -9.24 -13.38
C ILE A 102 -9.61 -10.29 -14.02
N ARG A 103 -9.77 -11.56 -13.65
CA ARG A 103 -9.00 -12.66 -14.23
C ARG A 103 -9.31 -12.87 -15.71
N ASP A 104 -10.49 -12.46 -16.16
CA ASP A 104 -10.92 -12.62 -17.56
C ASP A 104 -10.35 -11.54 -18.48
N VAL A 105 -9.77 -10.48 -17.90
CA VAL A 105 -9.11 -9.38 -18.63
C VAL A 105 -7.59 -9.37 -18.44
N ILE A 106 -7.04 -10.37 -17.75
CA ILE A 106 -5.60 -10.58 -17.55
C ILE A 106 -5.19 -11.81 -18.32
N ALA A 107 -4.17 -11.71 -19.18
CA ALA A 107 -3.77 -12.82 -20.06
C ALA A 107 -3.37 -14.11 -19.32
N PHE A 108 -2.65 -13.99 -18.19
CA PHE A 108 -2.19 -15.12 -17.38
C PHE A 108 -2.46 -14.88 -15.88
N PRO A 109 -3.74 -14.96 -15.45
CA PRO A 109 -4.13 -14.64 -14.10
C PRO A 109 -3.61 -15.69 -13.10
N LYS A 110 -3.72 -15.38 -11.81
CA LYS A 110 -3.46 -16.32 -10.72
C LYS A 110 -4.77 -16.82 -10.11
N THR A 111 -4.72 -17.97 -9.46
CA THR A 111 -5.84 -18.46 -8.64
C THR A 111 -5.96 -17.63 -7.36
N GLN A 112 -7.05 -17.82 -6.61
CA GLN A 112 -7.23 -17.19 -5.29
C GLN A 112 -6.14 -17.57 -4.27
N ARG A 113 -5.41 -18.68 -4.50
CA ARG A 113 -4.26 -19.11 -3.70
C ARG A 113 -2.93 -18.54 -4.22
N ALA A 114 -2.97 -17.53 -5.08
CA ALA A 114 -1.81 -16.90 -5.74
C ALA A 114 -0.97 -17.86 -6.61
N GLN A 115 -1.57 -18.95 -7.11
CA GLN A 115 -0.87 -19.93 -7.94
C GLN A 115 -1.08 -19.67 -9.42
N CYS A 116 -0.05 -19.91 -10.23
CA CYS A 116 -0.12 -19.95 -11.69
C CYS A 116 -0.15 -21.41 -12.15
N LEU A 117 -1.31 -21.88 -12.61
CA LEU A 117 -1.47 -23.27 -13.04
C LEU A 117 -0.73 -23.56 -14.35
N LEU A 118 -0.60 -22.57 -15.24
CA LEU A 118 0.10 -22.71 -16.51
C LEU A 118 1.59 -23.05 -16.33
N THR A 119 2.25 -22.36 -15.40
CA THR A 119 3.70 -22.51 -15.16
C THR A 119 4.01 -23.30 -13.89
N GLN A 120 2.99 -23.79 -13.19
CA GLN A 120 3.10 -24.46 -11.88
C GLN A 120 3.88 -23.64 -10.84
N ALA A 121 3.63 -22.32 -10.78
CA ALA A 121 4.27 -21.41 -9.83
C ALA A 121 3.35 -21.03 -8.64
N PRO A 122 3.87 -20.76 -7.44
CA PRO A 122 5.28 -20.88 -7.04
C PRO A 122 5.74 -22.34 -6.98
N SER A 123 7.04 -22.56 -7.16
CA SER A 123 7.69 -23.88 -7.13
C SER A 123 8.89 -23.88 -6.17
N ALA A 124 9.39 -25.07 -5.84
CA ALA A 124 10.65 -25.19 -5.10
C ALA A 124 11.84 -24.68 -5.94
N VAL A 125 12.91 -24.32 -5.24
CA VAL A 125 14.21 -23.91 -5.83
C VAL A 125 15.30 -24.87 -5.35
N ASP A 126 16.41 -24.93 -6.08
CA ASP A 126 17.56 -25.76 -5.69
C ASP A 126 18.23 -25.20 -4.42
N GLU A 127 18.73 -26.09 -3.56
CA GLU A 127 19.46 -25.70 -2.35
C GLU A 127 20.70 -24.87 -2.66
N ARG A 128 21.35 -25.09 -3.81
CA ARG A 128 22.48 -24.27 -4.23
C ARG A 128 22.09 -22.80 -4.35
N GLN A 129 20.94 -22.50 -4.98
CA GLN A 129 20.46 -21.13 -5.12
C GLN A 129 20.17 -20.49 -3.76
N LEU A 130 19.61 -21.26 -2.83
CA LEU A 130 19.37 -20.80 -1.46
C LEU A 130 20.69 -20.52 -0.73
N ARG A 131 21.71 -21.37 -0.89
CA ARG A 131 23.04 -21.16 -0.31
C ARG A 131 23.74 -19.93 -0.88
N ASP A 132 23.70 -19.73 -2.20
CA ASP A 132 24.30 -18.56 -2.85
C ASP A 132 23.68 -17.25 -2.33
N LEU A 133 22.38 -17.26 -2.01
CA LEU A 133 21.66 -16.15 -1.40
C LEU A 133 21.76 -16.10 0.14
N HIS A 134 22.46 -17.04 0.76
CA HIS A 134 22.57 -17.19 2.22
C HIS A 134 21.21 -17.34 2.94
N ILE A 135 20.26 -17.99 2.29
CA ILE A 135 18.90 -18.25 2.80
C ILE A 135 18.81 -19.69 3.30
N ARG A 136 18.26 -19.89 4.51
CA ARG A 136 17.89 -21.21 5.02
C ARG A 136 16.38 -21.24 5.27
N LEU A 137 15.70 -22.20 4.64
CA LEU A 137 14.27 -22.42 4.91
C LEU A 137 14.10 -22.94 6.34
N ARG A 138 13.17 -22.35 7.09
CA ARG A 138 12.81 -22.84 8.42
C ARG A 138 12.09 -24.18 8.27
N GLN A 139 12.52 -25.20 9.00
CA GLN A 139 11.79 -26.47 9.08
C GLN A 139 10.40 -26.22 9.65
N GLN A 140 9.37 -26.72 8.97
CA GLN A 140 8.03 -26.73 9.53
C GLN A 140 7.96 -27.77 10.65
N VAL A 141 7.44 -27.37 11.82
CA VAL A 141 7.16 -28.31 12.91
C VAL A 141 6.07 -29.25 12.41
N GLN A 142 6.38 -30.54 12.27
CA GLN A 142 5.36 -31.55 12.02
C GLN A 142 4.47 -31.65 13.25
N THR A 143 3.28 -31.07 13.20
CA THR A 143 2.24 -31.36 14.18
C THR A 143 1.68 -32.73 13.85
N THR A 144 2.15 -33.77 14.54
CA THR A 144 1.49 -35.07 14.56
C THR A 144 0.14 -34.86 15.24
N ALA A 145 -0.90 -34.60 14.46
CA ALA A 145 -2.26 -34.74 14.94
C ALA A 145 -2.50 -36.26 15.10
N GLU A 146 -2.35 -36.76 16.33
CA GLU A 146 -2.87 -38.05 16.71
C GLU A 146 -4.39 -38.00 16.52
N ILE A 147 -4.89 -38.68 15.48
CA ILE A 147 -6.30 -38.98 15.34
C ILE A 147 -6.55 -40.15 16.29
N ALA A 148 -7.15 -39.84 17.45
CA ALA A 148 -7.80 -40.82 18.32
C ALA A 148 -9.16 -41.23 17.74
#